data_AF-W2K561-F1
#
_entry.id   AF-W2K561-F1
#
_cell.length_a   1.000
_cell.length_b   1.000
_cell.length_c   1.000
_cell.angle_alpha   90.00
_cell.angle_beta   90.00
_cell.angle_gamma   90.00
#
_symmetry.space_group_name_H-M   'P 1'
#
loop_
_entity.id
_entity.type
_entity.pdbx_description
1 polymer ?
#
loop_
_entity_poly.entity_id
_entity_poly.type
_entity_poly.pdbx_seq_one_letter_code
_entity_poly.pdbx_strand_id
1 'polypeptide(L)'
;MYSSLLSVELILSHQENSAALQDLGPTISDFLGPDSNLSLHDACKIGSLKLLNWIWRVSFSDISSRSSSWSPTCFLQSNRHYYRWQFSESLEIATGQGDLTVVKWLLERFKDCEVAVEVVEAAAKNGHLEVLLILLETDVERMKTGHKVHWGGHSLSNAVENGHSDVVHWLCQYKISEFGEAQITNAITTALRVGNTKLAEFLLPPGKCILDYGQYCPHPDIIQWKLDCGYFRQDFFSAGVAIKNLVHSERLDLMQRIAEQQNPPPDDAEWTTDWRCAMVLACVYGNRDILQWLMEHPAGRWTLEGDDRLYCELVFSAAYKGSIQVMEYLFELGAVDKICDALLHAIREDHIDLVKWLIDHIPDSERIPDYCVLDEAARYGRLEMLQYFQEQDVSVVPEFSHSVRRVRSSSREKHMTQMFVPASDNYLKVHATLCRYRSQWLPTDPMDDAAANGHLEVVKWLHVHRSEGCTPAAMDCAAANGHLEVVKWLHNHRLEGCTSKAMDGAAENGHLDVIWWLYVNHFEGCTQKAIEGALSNGHLRVSAWLLSHLPFGRPLSVELWRRPDNLFEVLLFLYRHFSNSLSLSLVEYPKGILLDSSSKSSHKHIVAWLQVEFPVAFGAGEDEEW
;
A
#
# COMPACT_ATOMS: atom_id res chain seq x y z
N MET A 1 15.19 32.56 -19.72
CA MET A 1 15.87 31.25 -19.84
C MET A 1 15.28 30.57 -21.06
N TYR A 2 16.02 30.49 -22.16
CA TYR A 2 15.64 29.64 -23.28
C TYR A 2 15.69 28.20 -22.77
N SER A 3 14.55 27.49 -22.78
CA SER A 3 14.47 26.15 -22.19
C SER A 3 15.41 25.21 -22.96
N SER A 4 16.10 24.32 -22.24
CA SER A 4 16.85 23.20 -22.83
C SER A 4 16.01 22.43 -23.86
N LEU A 5 14.68 22.39 -23.63
CA LEU A 5 13.67 21.87 -24.54
C LEU A 5 13.56 22.66 -25.85
N LEU A 6 13.62 24.01 -25.84
CA LEU A 6 13.61 24.80 -27.07
C LEU A 6 14.85 24.52 -27.93
N SER A 7 16.01 24.34 -27.32
CA SER A 7 17.24 23.95 -28.02
C SER A 7 17.11 22.56 -28.64
N VAL A 8 16.54 21.61 -27.92
CA VAL A 8 16.29 20.24 -28.41
C VAL A 8 15.23 20.24 -29.51
N GLU A 9 14.14 21.00 -29.37
CA GLU A 9 13.09 21.18 -30.37
C GLU A 9 13.65 21.83 -31.65
N LEU A 10 14.53 22.81 -31.54
CA LEU A 10 15.19 23.44 -32.68
C LEU A 10 16.14 22.46 -33.40
N ILE A 11 16.86 21.62 -32.64
CA ILE A 11 17.71 20.54 -33.17
C ILE A 11 16.87 19.47 -33.87
N LEU A 12 15.76 19.03 -33.26
CA LEU A 12 14.92 17.96 -33.79
C LEU A 12 14.08 18.42 -34.99
N SER A 13 13.61 19.66 -35.01
CA SER A 13 12.82 20.23 -36.11
C SER A 13 13.60 20.45 -37.40
N HIS A 14 14.94 20.51 -37.33
CA HIS A 14 15.81 20.69 -38.50
C HIS A 14 16.39 19.37 -39.05
N GLN A 15 16.01 18.21 -38.51
CA GLN A 15 16.56 16.90 -38.92
C GLN A 15 15.49 16.03 -39.58
N GLU A 16 15.59 15.84 -40.90
CA GLU A 16 14.65 15.01 -41.68
C GLU A 16 15.02 13.50 -41.68
N ASN A 17 16.20 13.13 -41.15
CA ASN A 17 16.72 11.77 -41.25
C ASN A 17 16.54 10.97 -39.94
N SER A 18 15.72 9.92 -39.99
CA SER A 18 15.44 9.02 -38.86
C SER A 18 16.70 8.34 -38.28
N ALA A 19 17.75 8.13 -39.08
CA ALA A 19 19.01 7.55 -38.61
C ALA A 19 19.78 8.51 -37.67
N ALA A 20 19.74 9.83 -37.93
CA ALA A 20 20.39 10.83 -37.08
C ALA A 20 19.72 10.93 -35.70
N LEU A 21 18.42 10.61 -35.59
CA LEU A 21 17.71 10.59 -34.32
C LEU A 21 18.20 9.46 -33.38
N GLN A 22 18.64 8.32 -33.94
CA GLN A 22 19.23 7.23 -33.15
C GLN A 22 20.58 7.62 -32.56
N ASP A 23 21.38 8.41 -33.28
CA ASP A 23 22.69 8.90 -32.82
C ASP A 23 22.57 10.12 -31.88
N LEU A 24 21.58 10.99 -32.12
CA LEU A 24 21.33 12.17 -31.30
C LEU A 24 20.63 11.85 -29.98
N GLY A 25 19.79 10.81 -29.94
CA GLY A 25 19.04 10.40 -28.75
C GLY A 25 19.91 10.30 -27.49
N PRO A 26 21.02 9.54 -27.49
CA PRO A 26 21.95 9.48 -26.35
C PRO A 26 22.55 10.83 -25.95
N THR A 27 22.84 11.70 -26.92
CA THR A 27 23.44 13.03 -26.67
C THR A 27 22.42 14.00 -26.07
N ILE A 28 21.19 13.97 -26.58
CA ILE A 28 20.05 14.72 -26.05
C ILE A 28 19.71 14.21 -24.65
N SER A 29 19.70 12.90 -24.42
CA SER A 29 19.48 12.33 -23.09
C SER A 29 20.59 12.70 -22.11
N ASP A 30 21.85 12.70 -22.53
CA ASP A 30 22.98 13.11 -21.69
C ASP A 30 22.97 14.62 -21.39
N PHE A 31 22.42 15.43 -22.31
CA PHE A 31 22.23 16.87 -22.17
C PHE A 31 21.04 17.23 -21.27
N LEU A 32 19.89 16.60 -21.46
CA LEU A 32 18.69 16.82 -20.64
C LEU A 32 18.88 16.27 -19.22
N GLY A 33 19.58 15.15 -19.09
CA GLY A 33 19.77 14.46 -17.81
C GLY A 33 18.50 13.78 -17.31
N PRO A 34 18.59 13.08 -16.17
CA PRO A 34 17.44 12.57 -15.45
C PRO A 34 16.55 13.69 -14.89
N ASP A 35 15.41 13.32 -14.31
CA ASP A 35 14.56 14.25 -13.57
C ASP A 35 15.38 15.02 -12.53
N SER A 36 15.16 16.33 -12.43
CA SER A 36 15.89 17.19 -11.50
C SER A 36 15.67 16.83 -10.03
N ASN A 37 14.61 16.08 -9.70
CA ASN A 37 14.31 15.60 -8.35
C ASN A 37 14.78 14.16 -8.11
N LEU A 38 15.44 13.53 -9.08
CA LEU A 38 15.96 12.17 -8.91
C LEU A 38 17.11 12.17 -7.91
N SER A 39 16.90 11.52 -6.78
CA SER A 39 17.88 11.31 -5.73
C SER A 39 18.89 10.22 -6.12
N LEU A 40 20.01 10.11 -5.40
CA LEU A 40 21.00 9.06 -5.69
C LEU A 40 20.44 7.68 -5.35
N HIS A 41 19.78 7.52 -4.21
CA HIS A 41 19.20 6.24 -3.79
C HIS A 41 18.06 5.78 -4.72
N ASP A 42 17.24 6.71 -5.25
CA ASP A 42 16.25 6.37 -6.27
C ASP A 42 16.90 5.94 -7.58
N ALA A 43 18.00 6.55 -7.97
CA ALA A 43 18.76 6.13 -9.14
C ALA A 43 19.42 4.75 -8.95
N CYS A 44 19.78 4.37 -7.72
CA CYS A 44 20.29 3.04 -7.39
C CYS A 44 19.26 1.94 -7.68
N LYS A 45 17.94 2.22 -7.55
CA LYS A 45 16.88 1.26 -7.90
C LYS A 45 16.95 0.80 -9.36
N ILE A 46 17.54 1.61 -10.25
CA ILE A 46 17.70 1.33 -11.69
C ILE A 46 18.96 0.50 -11.97
N GLY A 47 19.98 0.52 -11.12
CA GLY A 47 21.25 -0.20 -11.34
C GLY A 47 22.16 0.38 -12.43
N SER A 48 21.91 1.60 -12.91
CA SER A 48 22.66 2.19 -14.04
C SER A 48 23.87 2.99 -13.58
N LEU A 49 25.08 2.43 -13.72
CA LEU A 49 26.32 3.17 -13.45
C LEU A 49 26.47 4.43 -14.30
N LYS A 50 25.92 4.47 -15.53
CA LYS A 50 25.95 5.69 -16.36
C LYS A 50 25.19 6.82 -15.68
N LEU A 51 24.00 6.51 -15.14
CA LEU A 51 23.16 7.45 -14.41
C LEU A 51 23.81 7.90 -13.09
N LEU A 52 24.35 6.96 -12.31
CA LEU A 52 25.03 7.28 -11.04
C LEU A 52 26.27 8.16 -11.28
N ASN A 53 27.08 7.85 -12.29
CA ASN A 53 28.21 8.69 -12.68
C ASN A 53 27.77 10.07 -13.15
N TRP A 54 26.63 10.18 -13.86
CA TRP A 54 26.08 11.47 -14.26
C TRP A 54 25.68 12.29 -13.03
N ILE A 55 24.90 11.71 -12.10
CA ILE A 55 24.47 12.36 -10.85
C ILE A 55 25.68 12.82 -10.04
N TRP A 56 26.68 11.95 -9.91
CA TRP A 56 27.91 12.26 -9.19
C TRP A 56 28.69 13.40 -9.84
N ARG A 57 28.84 13.40 -11.17
CA ARG A 57 29.58 14.44 -11.90
C ARG A 57 28.93 15.82 -11.78
N VAL A 58 27.60 15.89 -11.77
CA VAL A 58 26.87 17.17 -11.65
C VAL A 58 26.67 17.60 -10.21
N SER A 59 27.02 16.77 -9.22
CA SER A 59 27.03 17.17 -7.82
C SER A 59 28.29 17.97 -7.51
N PHE A 60 28.10 19.15 -6.90
CA PHE A 60 29.18 20.09 -6.63
C PHE A 60 29.61 20.04 -5.16
N SER A 61 30.91 20.17 -4.92
CA SER A 61 31.47 20.30 -3.56
C SER A 61 31.42 21.74 -3.03
N ASP A 62 31.41 22.75 -3.91
CA ASP A 62 31.40 24.17 -3.54
C ASP A 62 29.98 24.74 -3.54
N ILE A 63 29.56 25.29 -2.39
CA ILE A 63 28.25 25.93 -2.18
C ILE A 63 28.02 27.10 -3.16
N SER A 64 29.08 27.82 -3.53
CA SER A 64 29.01 28.98 -4.44
C SER A 64 28.67 28.61 -5.89
N SER A 65 28.87 27.33 -6.26
CA SER A 65 28.62 26.78 -7.60
C SER A 65 27.25 26.13 -7.77
N ARG A 66 26.41 26.14 -6.73
CA ARG A 66 25.06 25.55 -6.79
C ARG A 66 24.22 26.27 -7.86
N SER A 67 23.53 25.49 -8.70
CA SER A 67 22.57 26.03 -9.67
C SER A 67 21.46 26.81 -8.96
N SER A 68 20.82 27.77 -9.66
CA SER A 68 19.68 28.52 -9.12
C SER A 68 18.41 27.65 -9.00
N SER A 69 18.24 26.67 -9.88
CA SER A 69 17.16 25.68 -9.87
C SER A 69 17.30 24.66 -8.71
N TRP A 70 16.17 24.17 -8.21
CA TRP A 70 16.15 23.07 -7.22
C TRP A 70 16.62 21.76 -7.85
N SER A 71 17.55 21.07 -7.17
CA SER A 71 17.91 19.68 -7.43
C SER A 71 18.55 19.06 -6.18
N PRO A 72 18.16 17.86 -5.74
CA PRO A 72 18.83 17.14 -4.65
C PRO A 72 20.31 16.87 -4.95
N THR A 73 20.70 16.75 -6.23
CA THR A 73 22.10 16.50 -6.62
C THR A 73 23.04 17.64 -6.23
N CYS A 74 22.54 18.88 -6.10
CA CYS A 74 23.31 20.02 -5.63
C CYS A 74 23.75 19.90 -4.16
N PHE A 75 23.05 19.10 -3.36
CA PHE A 75 23.36 18.88 -1.94
C PHE A 75 24.24 17.66 -1.70
N LEU A 76 24.32 16.73 -2.65
CA LEU A 76 24.97 15.42 -2.47
C LEU A 76 26.40 15.53 -1.94
N GLN A 77 27.26 16.30 -2.59
CA GLN A 77 28.66 16.49 -2.16
C GLN A 77 28.89 17.71 -1.27
N SER A 78 27.92 18.62 -1.16
CA SER A 78 28.09 19.88 -0.42
C SER A 78 27.48 19.89 0.98
N ASN A 79 26.58 18.95 1.30
CA ASN A 79 26.01 18.78 2.63
C ASN A 79 26.47 17.44 3.22
N ARG A 80 27.30 17.49 4.27
CA ARG A 80 27.90 16.30 4.91
C ARG A 80 26.87 15.32 5.47
N HIS A 81 25.76 15.82 6.02
CA HIS A 81 24.72 14.98 6.60
C HIS A 81 23.92 14.28 5.51
N TYR A 82 23.56 15.02 4.46
CA TYR A 82 22.88 14.47 3.29
C TYR A 82 23.76 13.47 2.52
N TYR A 83 25.06 13.72 2.43
CA TYR A 83 26.04 12.78 1.88
C TYR A 83 26.00 11.42 2.61
N ARG A 84 26.06 11.43 3.94
CA ARG A 84 26.02 10.22 4.76
C ARG A 84 24.67 9.51 4.69
N TRP A 85 23.59 10.28 4.71
CA TRP A 85 22.24 9.73 4.56
C TRP A 85 22.05 9.06 3.19
N GLN A 86 22.45 9.72 2.09
CA GLN A 86 22.38 9.15 0.75
C GLN A 86 23.24 7.90 0.61
N PHE A 87 24.40 7.83 1.26
CA PHE A 87 25.19 6.60 1.30
C PHE A 87 24.41 5.45 1.91
N SER A 88 23.84 5.64 3.11
CA SER A 88 23.10 4.58 3.82
C SER A 88 21.91 4.08 2.99
N GLU A 89 21.05 4.97 2.49
CA GLU A 89 19.87 4.57 1.71
C GLU A 89 20.26 3.95 0.35
N SER A 90 21.25 4.53 -0.35
CA SER A 90 21.70 4.00 -1.65
C SER A 90 22.33 2.62 -1.51
N LEU A 91 23.12 2.42 -0.44
CA LEU A 91 23.79 1.16 -0.19
C LEU A 91 22.79 0.08 0.22
N GLU A 92 21.82 0.38 1.08
CA GLU A 92 20.74 -0.56 1.46
C GLU A 92 19.97 -1.08 0.23
N ILE A 93 19.63 -0.18 -0.71
CA ILE A 93 18.95 -0.56 -1.96
C ILE A 93 19.85 -1.45 -2.83
N ALA A 94 21.11 -1.03 -3.05
CA ALA A 94 22.03 -1.75 -3.91
C ALA A 94 22.38 -3.14 -3.35
N THR A 95 22.55 -3.25 -2.02
CA THR A 95 22.79 -4.55 -1.37
C THR A 95 21.55 -5.43 -1.40
N GLY A 96 20.35 -4.86 -1.21
CA GLY A 96 19.09 -5.58 -1.32
C GLY A 96 18.78 -6.09 -2.73
N GLN A 97 19.30 -5.44 -3.78
CA GLN A 97 19.20 -5.90 -5.17
C GLN A 97 20.32 -6.89 -5.58
N GLY A 98 21.38 -7.00 -4.76
CA GLY A 98 22.55 -7.82 -5.09
C GLY A 98 23.43 -7.21 -6.18
N ASP A 99 23.33 -5.91 -6.47
CA ASP A 99 24.12 -5.25 -7.51
C ASP A 99 25.55 -5.00 -7.02
N LEU A 100 26.41 -6.00 -7.22
CA LEU A 100 27.82 -5.95 -6.85
C LEU A 100 28.56 -4.75 -7.46
N THR A 101 28.13 -4.28 -8.63
CA THR A 101 28.80 -3.17 -9.32
C THR A 101 28.47 -1.83 -8.68
N VAL A 102 27.20 -1.61 -8.34
CA VAL A 102 26.76 -0.40 -7.63
C VAL A 102 27.27 -0.41 -6.19
N VAL A 103 27.26 -1.55 -5.50
CA VAL A 103 27.83 -1.69 -4.15
C VAL A 103 29.29 -1.27 -4.11
N LYS A 104 30.12 -1.80 -5.02
CA LYS A 104 31.54 -1.41 -5.12
C LYS A 104 31.70 0.07 -5.46
N TRP A 105 30.89 0.58 -6.40
CA TRP A 105 30.91 1.98 -6.79
C TRP A 105 30.59 2.91 -5.60
N LEU A 106 29.60 2.57 -4.77
CA LEU A 106 29.23 3.35 -3.59
C LEU A 106 30.37 3.34 -2.55
N LEU A 107 30.93 2.18 -2.23
CA LEU A 107 32.01 2.04 -1.25
C LEU A 107 33.28 2.80 -1.67
N GLU A 108 33.63 2.80 -2.96
CA GLU A 108 34.79 3.54 -3.47
C GLU A 108 34.64 5.08 -3.39
N ARG A 109 33.41 5.58 -3.56
CA ARG A 109 33.11 7.02 -3.66
C ARG A 109 32.77 7.66 -2.31
N PHE A 110 32.09 6.92 -1.43
CA PHE A 110 31.62 7.42 -0.14
C PHE A 110 32.61 7.17 1.00
N LYS A 111 33.76 7.84 0.92
CA LYS A 111 34.79 7.72 1.97
C LYS A 111 34.26 8.27 3.31
N ASP A 112 34.74 7.71 4.42
CA ASP A 112 34.41 8.12 5.79
C ASP A 112 32.93 7.94 6.21
N CYS A 113 32.20 7.07 5.51
CA CYS A 113 30.84 6.65 5.88
C CYS A 113 30.85 5.25 6.52
N GLU A 114 29.96 5.05 7.49
CA GLU A 114 29.78 3.76 8.17
C GLU A 114 28.65 2.98 7.51
N VAL A 115 28.79 1.65 7.44
CA VAL A 115 27.76 0.77 6.89
C VAL A 115 26.79 0.39 7.99
N ALA A 116 25.53 0.75 7.81
CA ALA A 116 24.44 0.53 8.73
C ALA A 116 24.04 -0.96 8.85
N VAL A 117 23.41 -1.34 9.97
CA VAL A 117 22.95 -2.73 10.22
C VAL A 117 21.91 -3.15 9.18
N GLU A 118 21.05 -2.22 8.78
CA GLU A 118 19.97 -2.43 7.80
C GLU A 118 20.52 -2.85 6.43
N VAL A 119 21.74 -2.42 6.07
CA VAL A 119 22.41 -2.82 4.82
C VAL A 119 22.75 -4.31 4.83
N VAL A 120 23.22 -4.81 5.98
CA VAL A 120 23.55 -6.23 6.19
C VAL A 120 22.26 -7.05 6.23
N GLU A 121 21.23 -6.56 6.93
CA GLU A 121 19.93 -7.20 6.99
C GLU A 121 19.26 -7.31 5.62
N ALA A 122 19.35 -6.27 4.78
CA ALA A 122 18.83 -6.27 3.42
C ALA A 122 19.54 -7.30 2.53
N ALA A 123 20.87 -7.42 2.62
CA ALA A 123 21.63 -8.44 1.90
C ALA A 123 21.28 -9.86 2.37
N ALA A 124 21.14 -10.07 3.68
CA ALA A 124 20.77 -11.36 4.27
C ALA A 124 19.33 -11.77 3.92
N LYS A 125 18.39 -10.82 3.96
CA LYS A 125 16.98 -11.02 3.60
C LYS A 125 16.81 -11.51 2.15
N ASN A 126 17.65 -11.02 1.23
CA ASN A 126 17.56 -11.36 -0.20
C ASN A 126 18.60 -12.42 -0.64
N GLY A 127 19.36 -13.00 0.29
CA GLY A 127 20.27 -14.11 -0.01
C GLY A 127 21.54 -13.72 -0.76
N HIS A 128 21.96 -12.46 -0.68
CA HIS A 128 23.12 -11.96 -1.43
C HIS A 128 24.44 -12.22 -0.68
N LEU A 129 24.85 -13.49 -0.63
CA LEU A 129 26.07 -13.93 0.05
C LEU A 129 27.33 -13.20 -0.45
N GLU A 130 27.44 -12.99 -1.76
CA GLU A 130 28.58 -12.27 -2.36
C GLU A 130 28.67 -10.81 -1.88
N VAL A 131 27.52 -10.16 -1.66
CA VAL A 131 27.49 -8.81 -1.07
C VAL A 131 27.98 -8.85 0.37
N LEU A 132 27.52 -9.83 1.17
CA LEU A 132 27.97 -10.00 2.56
C LEU A 132 29.48 -10.26 2.66
N LEU A 133 30.04 -11.01 1.70
CA LEU A 133 31.49 -11.21 1.60
C LEU A 133 32.23 -9.89 1.30
N ILE A 134 31.74 -9.09 0.36
CA ILE A 134 32.31 -7.75 0.08
C ILE A 134 32.25 -6.88 1.35
N LEU A 135 31.12 -6.84 2.05
CA LEU A 135 30.99 -6.06 3.28
C LEU A 135 31.99 -6.53 4.34
N LEU A 136 32.17 -7.85 4.49
CA LEU A 136 33.16 -8.43 5.40
C LEU A 136 34.59 -8.05 5.03
N GLU A 137 34.94 -8.05 3.75
CA GLU A 137 36.26 -7.63 3.27
C GLU A 137 36.54 -6.14 3.52
N THR A 138 35.49 -5.31 3.48
CA THR A 138 35.59 -3.86 3.74
C THR A 138 35.51 -3.45 5.20
N ASP A 139 35.24 -4.38 6.12
CA ASP A 139 35.05 -4.07 7.53
C ASP A 139 36.39 -3.77 8.23
N VAL A 140 36.55 -2.53 8.68
CA VAL A 140 37.76 -2.07 9.37
C VAL A 140 38.03 -2.84 10.67
N GLU A 141 36.99 -3.27 11.40
CA GLU A 141 37.19 -3.96 12.67
C GLU A 141 37.76 -5.38 12.47
N ARG A 142 37.50 -5.99 11.30
CA ARG A 142 37.92 -7.36 10.99
C ARG A 142 39.14 -7.43 10.06
N MET A 143 39.15 -6.58 9.03
CA MET A 143 40.15 -6.61 7.94
C MET A 143 41.04 -5.35 7.89
N LYS A 144 40.86 -4.37 8.79
CA LYS A 144 41.69 -3.16 8.97
C LYS A 144 41.65 -2.11 7.85
N THR A 145 40.87 -2.29 6.79
CA THR A 145 40.77 -1.32 5.68
C THR A 145 39.32 -1.18 5.21
N GLY A 146 38.83 0.04 5.02
CA GLY A 146 37.53 0.31 4.41
C GLY A 146 36.57 1.08 5.32
N HIS A 147 35.37 0.53 5.52
CA HIS A 147 34.29 1.14 6.27
C HIS A 147 34.09 0.42 7.62
N LYS A 148 33.58 1.12 8.63
CA LYS A 148 33.07 0.44 9.83
C LYS A 148 31.74 -0.20 9.47
N VAL A 149 31.63 -1.53 9.56
CA VAL A 149 30.40 -2.27 9.27
C VAL A 149 29.74 -2.69 10.57
N HIS A 150 28.52 -2.22 10.79
CA HIS A 150 27.75 -2.58 11.98
C HIS A 150 27.06 -3.92 11.76
N TRP A 151 27.68 -4.99 12.24
CA TRP A 151 27.09 -6.33 12.25
C TRP A 151 26.18 -6.50 13.46
N GLY A 152 24.95 -6.96 13.24
CA GLY A 152 23.96 -7.15 14.30
C GLY A 152 22.54 -7.30 13.74
N GLY A 153 21.54 -7.31 14.62
CA GLY A 153 20.14 -7.23 14.24
C GLY A 153 19.47 -8.55 13.84
N HIS A 154 18.50 -8.46 12.93
CA HIS A 154 17.60 -9.53 12.48
C HIS A 154 18.13 -10.32 11.26
N SER A 155 19.40 -10.14 10.90
CA SER A 155 20.03 -10.77 9.71
C SER A 155 19.82 -12.29 9.65
N LEU A 156 19.96 -13.00 10.78
CA LEU A 156 19.73 -14.44 10.86
C LEU A 156 18.26 -14.80 10.61
N SER A 157 17.33 -14.14 11.30
CA SER A 157 15.90 -14.37 11.15
C SER A 157 15.42 -14.07 9.73
N ASN A 158 15.88 -12.96 9.14
CA ASN A 158 15.54 -12.55 7.78
C ASN A 158 16.02 -13.58 6.75
N ALA A 159 17.24 -14.11 6.91
CA ALA A 159 17.77 -15.13 6.01
C ALA A 159 16.99 -16.45 6.13
N VAL A 160 16.58 -16.85 7.35
CA VAL A 160 15.76 -18.05 7.56
C VAL A 160 14.36 -17.89 6.96
N GLU A 161 13.70 -16.75 7.20
CA GLU A 161 12.33 -16.48 6.72
C GLU A 161 12.25 -16.53 5.18
N ASN A 162 13.31 -16.10 4.50
CA ASN A 162 13.39 -16.11 3.03
C ASN A 162 14.08 -17.36 2.46
N GLY A 163 14.44 -18.34 3.31
CA GLY A 163 14.95 -19.64 2.87
C GLY A 163 16.42 -19.67 2.45
N HIS A 164 17.22 -18.65 2.77
CA HIS A 164 18.64 -18.54 2.39
C HIS A 164 19.56 -19.31 3.35
N SER A 165 19.55 -20.64 3.21
CA SER A 165 20.30 -21.55 4.10
C SER A 165 21.82 -21.36 4.00
N ASP A 166 22.32 -21.00 2.82
CA ASP A 166 23.73 -20.65 2.57
C ASP A 166 24.20 -19.44 3.37
N VAL A 167 23.40 -18.36 3.40
CA VAL A 167 23.65 -17.18 4.24
C VAL A 167 23.60 -17.55 5.72
N VAL A 168 22.64 -18.38 6.14
CA VAL A 168 22.55 -18.83 7.54
C VAL A 168 23.79 -19.63 7.94
N HIS A 169 24.21 -20.60 7.13
CA HIS A 169 25.42 -21.38 7.38
C HIS A 169 26.64 -20.47 7.47
N TRP A 170 26.77 -19.49 6.58
CA TRP A 170 27.86 -18.52 6.59
C TRP A 170 27.85 -17.65 7.86
N LEU A 171 26.70 -17.09 8.24
CA LEU A 171 26.54 -16.28 9.45
C LEU A 171 26.95 -17.07 10.71
N CYS A 172 26.53 -18.34 10.82
CA CYS A 172 26.87 -19.21 11.95
C CYS A 172 28.34 -19.62 11.95
N GLN A 173 28.93 -19.91 10.78
CA GLN A 173 30.31 -20.38 10.66
C GLN A 173 31.33 -19.30 11.04
N TYR A 174 31.11 -18.07 10.57
CA TYR A 174 32.06 -16.96 10.77
C TYR A 174 31.88 -16.24 12.11
N LYS A 175 30.93 -16.68 12.97
CA LYS A 175 30.60 -16.07 14.27
C LYS A 175 30.59 -14.55 14.20
N ILE A 176 29.89 -14.02 13.20
CA ILE A 176 29.88 -12.58 12.90
C ILE A 176 29.22 -11.82 14.06
N SER A 177 28.27 -12.43 14.75
CA SER A 177 27.72 -11.97 16.02
C SER A 177 27.47 -13.15 16.96
N GLU A 178 27.65 -12.95 18.27
CA GLU A 178 27.12 -13.90 19.27
C GLU A 178 25.59 -13.80 19.25
N PHE A 179 24.93 -14.76 18.59
CA PHE A 179 23.47 -14.81 18.57
C PHE A 179 22.95 -15.17 19.95
N GLY A 180 22.04 -14.34 20.47
CA GLY A 180 21.38 -14.63 21.75
C GLY A 180 20.46 -15.86 21.64
N GLU A 181 20.16 -16.49 22.78
CA GLU A 181 19.25 -17.65 22.84
C GLU A 181 17.88 -17.36 22.22
N ALA A 182 17.35 -16.15 22.41
CA ALA A 182 16.10 -15.70 21.81
C ALA A 182 16.17 -15.63 20.26
N GLN A 183 17.30 -15.18 19.69
CA GLN A 183 17.46 -15.11 18.24
C GLN A 183 17.55 -16.50 17.62
N ILE A 184 18.26 -17.43 18.26
CA ILE A 184 18.35 -18.82 17.82
C ILE A 184 16.97 -19.49 17.90
N THR A 185 16.25 -19.28 19.00
CA THR A 185 14.88 -19.79 19.18
C THR A 185 13.95 -19.28 18.08
N ASN A 186 13.97 -17.98 17.79
CA ASN A 186 13.19 -17.39 16.71
C ASN A 186 13.61 -17.90 15.32
N ALA A 187 14.89 -18.16 15.09
CA ALA A 187 15.38 -18.74 13.85
C ALA A 187 14.87 -20.18 13.66
N ILE A 188 14.89 -21.01 14.71
CA ILE A 188 14.36 -22.39 14.64
C ILE A 188 12.85 -22.38 14.40
N THR A 189 12.08 -21.57 15.14
CA THR A 189 10.61 -21.49 14.97
C THR A 189 10.25 -21.02 13.57
N THR A 190 10.99 -20.05 13.02
CA THR A 190 10.82 -19.56 11.65
C THR A 190 11.17 -20.63 10.62
N ALA A 191 12.28 -21.37 10.81
CA ALA A 191 12.67 -22.45 9.91
C ALA A 191 11.61 -23.56 9.86
N LEU A 192 11.01 -23.91 11.00
CA LEU A 192 9.90 -24.86 11.08
C LEU A 192 8.65 -24.35 10.37
N ARG A 193 8.32 -23.06 10.53
CA ARG A 193 7.17 -22.42 9.86
C ARG A 193 7.28 -22.46 8.34
N VAL A 194 8.50 -22.27 7.81
CA VAL A 194 8.80 -22.35 6.36
C VAL A 194 8.90 -23.81 5.87
N GLY A 195 9.00 -24.79 6.77
CA GLY A 195 9.14 -26.20 6.43
C GLY A 195 10.59 -26.68 6.20
N ASN A 196 11.59 -25.84 6.53
CA ASN A 196 13.00 -26.21 6.39
C ASN A 196 13.52 -26.94 7.64
N THR A 197 13.11 -28.19 7.80
CA THR A 197 13.50 -29.04 8.95
C THR A 197 15.01 -29.23 9.07
N LYS A 198 15.72 -29.36 7.96
CA LYS A 198 17.19 -29.49 7.95
C LYS A 198 17.89 -28.28 8.55
N LEU A 199 17.41 -27.08 8.22
CA LEU A 199 17.95 -25.84 8.77
C LEU A 199 17.61 -25.70 10.26
N ALA A 200 16.38 -26.07 10.66
CA ALA A 200 15.98 -26.11 12.06
C ALA A 200 16.84 -27.09 12.87
N GLU A 201 17.17 -28.27 12.32
CA GLU A 201 18.09 -29.24 12.94
C GLU A 201 19.51 -28.69 13.07
N PHE A 202 20.00 -27.97 12.06
CA PHE A 202 21.33 -27.33 12.11
C PHE A 202 21.43 -26.27 13.22
N LEU A 203 20.37 -25.51 13.46
CA LEU A 203 20.34 -24.45 14.47
C LEU A 203 20.02 -24.97 15.89
N LEU A 204 19.65 -26.24 16.03
CA LEU A 204 19.16 -26.81 17.28
C LEU A 204 20.26 -26.87 18.36
N PRO A 205 20.01 -26.33 19.57
CA PRO A 205 20.97 -26.45 20.67
C PRO A 205 21.16 -27.91 21.10
N PRO A 206 22.36 -28.30 21.58
CA PRO A 206 22.65 -29.67 21.98
C PRO A 206 21.67 -30.20 23.03
N GLY A 207 21.07 -31.36 22.78
CA GLY A 207 20.17 -32.04 23.72
C GLY A 207 18.75 -31.47 23.79
N LYS A 208 18.37 -30.52 22.92
CA LYS A 208 16.99 -30.04 22.78
C LYS A 208 16.21 -30.84 21.74
N CYS A 209 14.88 -30.88 21.89
CA CYS A 209 13.99 -31.49 20.91
C CYS A 209 13.49 -30.43 19.93
N ILE A 210 13.49 -30.73 18.63
CA ILE A 210 13.01 -29.82 17.58
C ILE A 210 11.53 -29.46 17.73
N LEU A 211 10.70 -30.41 18.21
CA LEU A 211 9.25 -30.22 18.36
C LEU A 211 8.89 -29.24 19.48
N ASP A 212 9.79 -29.02 20.45
CA ASP A 212 9.59 -28.02 21.51
C ASP A 212 9.55 -26.60 20.94
N TYR A 213 10.19 -26.38 19.78
CA TYR A 213 10.17 -25.11 19.03
C TYR A 213 8.98 -25.02 18.05
N GLY A 214 8.16 -26.07 17.96
CA GLY A 214 7.03 -26.16 17.04
C GLY A 214 5.66 -25.92 17.69
N GLN A 215 5.57 -25.24 18.85
CA GLN A 215 4.33 -25.14 19.63
C GLN A 215 3.13 -24.67 18.77
N TYR A 216 3.32 -23.60 17.99
CA TYR A 216 2.30 -22.98 17.13
C TYR A 216 2.65 -23.00 15.64
N CYS A 217 3.42 -24.00 15.21
CA CYS A 217 3.85 -24.07 13.82
C CYS A 217 2.65 -24.35 12.89
N PRO A 218 2.40 -23.51 11.87
CA PRO A 218 1.30 -23.73 10.92
C PRO A 218 1.61 -24.79 9.85
N HIS A 219 2.87 -25.24 9.74
CA HIS A 219 3.29 -26.13 8.67
C HIS A 219 2.67 -27.54 8.82
N PRO A 220 1.92 -28.07 7.82
CA PRO A 220 1.18 -29.33 7.95
C PRO A 220 2.04 -30.54 8.34
N ASP A 221 3.25 -30.66 7.81
CA ASP A 221 4.15 -31.78 8.15
C ASP A 221 4.60 -31.75 9.61
N ILE A 222 4.80 -30.55 10.18
CA ILE A 222 5.17 -30.39 11.59
C ILE A 222 3.96 -30.68 12.48
N ILE A 223 2.78 -30.25 12.07
CA ILE A 223 1.52 -30.57 12.76
C ILE A 223 1.29 -32.09 12.76
N GLN A 224 1.48 -32.76 11.61
CA GLN A 224 1.39 -34.20 11.50
C GLN A 224 2.41 -34.90 12.40
N TRP A 225 3.66 -34.45 12.41
CA TRP A 225 4.70 -35.01 13.29
C TRP A 225 4.31 -34.87 14.77
N LYS A 226 3.80 -33.70 15.19
CA LYS A 226 3.31 -33.49 16.56
C LYS A 226 2.11 -34.38 16.91
N LEU A 227 1.18 -34.55 15.96
CA LEU A 227 0.02 -35.43 16.10
C LEU A 227 0.44 -36.88 16.32
N ASP A 228 1.37 -37.37 15.51
CA ASP A 228 1.88 -38.75 15.59
C ASP A 228 2.64 -39.00 16.90
N CYS A 229 3.31 -37.97 17.45
CA CYS A 229 3.95 -38.01 18.77
C CYS A 229 2.97 -37.81 19.94
N GLY A 230 1.69 -37.52 19.69
CA GLY A 230 0.66 -37.40 20.72
C GLY A 230 0.69 -36.09 21.53
N TYR A 231 1.35 -35.04 21.04
CA TYR A 231 1.46 -33.75 21.74
C TYR A 231 0.09 -33.12 22.01
N PHE A 232 -0.86 -33.26 21.09
CA PHE A 232 -2.16 -32.63 21.20
C PHE A 232 -3.02 -33.21 22.33
N ARG A 233 -2.82 -34.45 22.77
CA ARG A 233 -3.60 -35.07 23.86
C ARG A 233 -3.53 -34.32 25.19
N GLN A 234 -2.46 -33.56 25.41
CA GLN A 234 -2.23 -32.82 26.66
C GLN A 234 -2.35 -31.30 26.49
N ASP A 235 -2.27 -30.81 25.25
CA ASP A 235 -2.30 -29.39 24.89
C ASP A 235 -3.43 -29.13 23.90
N PHE A 236 -4.64 -28.90 24.45
CA PHE A 236 -5.84 -28.64 23.67
C PHE A 236 -5.79 -27.27 22.96
N PHE A 237 -5.09 -26.28 23.53
CA PHE A 237 -4.90 -24.97 22.90
C PHE A 237 -4.11 -25.12 21.59
N SER A 238 -2.96 -25.79 21.63
CA SER A 238 -2.19 -26.09 20.41
C SER A 238 -2.97 -26.93 19.41
N ALA A 239 -3.89 -27.80 19.86
CA ALA A 239 -4.74 -28.60 19.00
C ALA A 239 -5.77 -27.74 18.23
N GLY A 240 -6.39 -26.75 18.88
CA GLY A 240 -7.31 -25.81 18.24
C GLY A 240 -6.61 -24.96 17.17
N VAL A 241 -5.44 -24.40 17.52
CA VAL A 241 -4.58 -23.66 16.58
C VAL A 241 -4.16 -24.51 15.38
N ALA A 242 -3.83 -25.79 15.61
CA ALA A 242 -3.46 -26.72 14.54
C ALA A 242 -4.63 -27.00 13.58
N ILE A 243 -5.84 -27.23 14.08
CA ILE A 243 -7.04 -27.41 13.25
C ILE A 243 -7.28 -26.17 12.39
N LYS A 244 -7.23 -24.97 12.99
CA LYS A 244 -7.37 -23.68 12.28
C LYS A 244 -6.33 -23.53 11.16
N ASN A 245 -5.07 -23.84 11.42
CA ASN A 245 -4.00 -23.74 10.43
C ASN A 245 -4.15 -24.78 9.30
N LEU A 246 -4.71 -25.96 9.57
CA LEU A 246 -4.87 -26.99 8.55
C LEU A 246 -5.99 -26.72 7.53
N VAL A 247 -6.90 -25.77 7.80
CA VAL A 247 -8.03 -25.46 6.89
C VAL A 247 -7.57 -25.18 5.46
N HIS A 248 -6.44 -24.50 5.28
CA HIS A 248 -5.90 -24.17 3.96
C HIS A 248 -5.12 -25.30 3.28
N SER A 249 -4.90 -26.42 3.98
CA SER A 249 -4.05 -27.52 3.51
C SER A 249 -4.81 -28.66 2.83
N GLU A 250 -6.15 -28.57 2.75
CA GLU A 250 -7.06 -29.65 2.29
C GLU A 250 -6.91 -30.98 3.06
N ARG A 251 -6.17 -30.98 4.18
CA ARG A 251 -5.92 -32.14 5.03
C ARG A 251 -7.02 -32.32 6.08
N LEU A 252 -8.26 -32.49 5.62
CA LEU A 252 -9.39 -32.80 6.50
C LEU A 252 -9.13 -34.06 7.36
N ASP A 253 -8.34 -35.01 6.83
CA ASP A 253 -7.86 -36.19 7.55
C ASP A 253 -7.10 -35.84 8.83
N LEU A 254 -6.18 -34.85 8.77
CA LEU A 254 -5.40 -34.44 9.91
C LEU A 254 -6.26 -33.69 10.93
N MET A 255 -7.16 -32.82 10.45
CA MET A 255 -8.10 -32.08 11.31
C MET A 255 -8.99 -33.03 12.12
N GLN A 256 -9.54 -34.06 11.45
CA GLN A 256 -10.34 -35.10 12.09
C GLN A 256 -9.54 -35.88 13.14
N ARG A 257 -8.32 -36.33 12.80
CA ARG A 257 -7.44 -37.05 13.74
C ARG A 257 -7.04 -36.21 14.96
N ILE A 258 -6.87 -34.90 14.81
CA ILE A 258 -6.60 -33.99 15.94
C ILE A 258 -7.85 -33.87 16.83
N ALA A 259 -9.02 -33.64 16.22
CA ALA A 259 -10.28 -33.53 16.95
C ALA A 259 -10.65 -34.83 17.69
N GLU A 260 -10.35 -36.01 17.12
CA GLU A 260 -10.52 -37.30 17.77
C GLU A 260 -9.71 -37.44 19.07
N GLN A 261 -8.52 -36.83 19.16
CA GLN A 261 -7.72 -36.81 20.38
C GLN A 261 -8.33 -35.93 21.49
N GLN A 262 -9.24 -35.03 21.12
CA GLN A 262 -9.96 -34.11 22.00
C GLN A 262 -11.44 -34.48 22.12
N ASN A 263 -11.76 -35.77 22.28
CA ASN A 263 -13.15 -36.22 22.45
C ASN A 263 -13.41 -36.62 23.92
N PRO A 264 -14.33 -35.95 24.65
CA PRO A 264 -15.19 -34.84 24.22
C PRO A 264 -14.44 -33.52 24.00
N PRO A 265 -14.96 -32.61 23.15
CA PRO A 265 -14.30 -31.33 22.89
C PRO A 265 -14.11 -30.54 24.21
N PRO A 266 -13.00 -29.81 24.36
CA PRO A 266 -12.72 -29.04 25.56
C PRO A 266 -13.77 -27.94 25.77
N ASP A 267 -14.23 -27.77 27.00
CA ASP A 267 -15.06 -26.64 27.42
C ASP A 267 -14.17 -25.42 27.70
N ASP A 268 -13.66 -24.81 26.63
CA ASP A 268 -12.68 -23.71 26.69
C ASP A 268 -12.98 -22.61 25.66
N ALA A 269 -12.77 -21.35 26.07
CA ALA A 269 -13.07 -20.17 25.26
C ALA A 269 -12.07 -19.98 24.10
N GLU A 270 -10.80 -20.34 24.29
CA GLU A 270 -9.77 -20.23 23.25
C GLU A 270 -10.01 -21.30 22.18
N TRP A 271 -10.34 -22.53 22.59
CA TRP A 271 -10.75 -23.60 21.67
C TRP A 271 -11.94 -23.18 20.80
N THR A 272 -12.98 -22.61 21.42
CA THR A 272 -14.17 -22.10 20.71
C THR A 272 -13.80 -20.97 19.72
N THR A 273 -12.88 -20.10 20.10
CA THR A 273 -12.39 -18.99 19.26
C THR A 273 -11.61 -19.50 18.04
N ASP A 274 -10.72 -20.48 18.23
CA ASP A 274 -9.98 -21.10 17.13
C ASP A 274 -10.91 -21.91 16.20
N TRP A 275 -11.93 -22.58 16.75
CA TRP A 275 -12.94 -23.29 15.97
C TRP A 275 -13.78 -22.33 15.11
N ARG A 276 -14.22 -21.20 15.70
CA ARG A 276 -14.88 -20.11 14.96
C ARG A 276 -13.99 -19.61 13.82
N CYS A 277 -12.73 -19.30 14.10
CA CYS A 277 -11.77 -18.87 13.08
C CYS A 277 -11.63 -19.91 11.96
N ALA A 278 -11.58 -21.20 12.28
CA ALA A 278 -11.49 -22.28 11.30
C ALA A 278 -12.71 -22.30 10.35
N MET A 279 -13.92 -22.06 10.87
CA MET A 279 -15.15 -21.99 10.07
C MET A 279 -15.15 -20.79 9.11
N VAL A 280 -14.73 -19.62 9.60
CA VAL A 280 -14.58 -18.41 8.78
C VAL A 280 -13.55 -18.64 7.67
N LEU A 281 -12.39 -19.20 8.01
CA LEU A 281 -11.34 -19.54 7.04
C LEU A 281 -11.85 -20.54 6.00
N ALA A 282 -12.64 -21.55 6.37
CA ALA A 282 -13.22 -22.50 5.42
C ALA A 282 -14.12 -21.81 4.38
N CYS A 283 -14.86 -20.78 4.80
CA CYS A 283 -15.65 -19.93 3.88
C CYS A 283 -14.75 -19.12 2.95
N VAL A 284 -13.70 -18.48 3.50
CA VAL A 284 -12.72 -17.69 2.73
C VAL A 284 -11.97 -18.54 1.70
N TYR A 285 -11.67 -19.80 2.00
CA TYR A 285 -11.05 -20.73 1.06
C TYR A 285 -12.06 -21.43 0.13
N GLY A 286 -13.36 -21.25 0.36
CA GLY A 286 -14.41 -21.86 -0.45
C GLY A 286 -14.53 -23.38 -0.29
N ASN A 287 -14.09 -23.92 0.85
CA ASN A 287 -14.10 -25.37 1.07
C ASN A 287 -15.37 -25.79 1.81
N ARG A 288 -16.38 -26.22 1.03
CA ARG A 288 -17.67 -26.72 1.53
C ARG A 288 -17.50 -27.91 2.48
N ASP A 289 -16.67 -28.89 2.12
CA ASP A 289 -16.52 -30.13 2.89
C ASP A 289 -15.94 -29.89 4.28
N ILE A 290 -14.89 -29.05 4.36
CA ILE A 290 -14.30 -28.66 5.64
C ILE A 290 -15.30 -27.86 6.48
N LEU A 291 -16.02 -26.90 5.88
CA LEU A 291 -17.02 -26.11 6.59
C LEU A 291 -18.15 -27.00 7.13
N GLN A 292 -18.66 -27.91 6.30
CA GLN A 292 -19.71 -28.85 6.69
C GLN A 292 -19.27 -29.68 7.89
N TRP A 293 -18.07 -30.27 7.82
CA TRP A 293 -17.52 -31.03 8.95
C TRP A 293 -17.37 -30.17 10.22
N LEU A 294 -16.82 -28.96 10.09
CA LEU A 294 -16.61 -28.04 11.22
C LEU A 294 -17.94 -27.68 11.90
N MET A 295 -19.01 -27.44 11.14
CA MET A 295 -20.33 -27.06 11.66
C MET A 295 -21.08 -28.25 12.26
N GLU A 296 -20.97 -29.44 11.68
CA GLU A 296 -21.66 -30.64 12.17
C GLU A 296 -21.00 -31.24 13.42
N HIS A 297 -19.70 -31.00 13.61
CA HIS A 297 -18.94 -31.46 14.77
C HIS A 297 -19.52 -30.89 16.09
N PRO A 298 -19.49 -31.65 17.22
CA PRO A 298 -20.02 -31.17 18.51
C PRO A 298 -19.47 -29.81 18.95
N ALA A 299 -18.18 -29.55 18.71
CA ALA A 299 -17.58 -28.24 18.98
C ALA A 299 -18.17 -27.11 18.13
N GLY A 300 -18.47 -27.37 16.84
CA GLY A 300 -19.09 -26.37 15.97
C GLY A 300 -20.54 -26.11 16.32
N ARG A 301 -21.32 -27.15 16.62
CA ARG A 301 -22.71 -27.01 17.08
C ARG A 301 -22.82 -26.16 18.33
N TRP A 302 -21.92 -26.40 19.29
CA TRP A 302 -21.84 -25.60 20.50
C TRP A 302 -21.38 -24.16 20.23
N THR A 303 -20.39 -23.97 19.34
CA THR A 303 -19.95 -22.62 18.90
C THR A 303 -21.08 -21.83 18.23
N LEU A 304 -21.98 -22.50 17.51
CA LEU A 304 -23.12 -21.90 16.82
C LEU A 304 -24.33 -21.67 17.73
N GLU A 305 -24.36 -22.23 18.94
CA GLU A 305 -25.54 -22.21 19.81
C GLU A 305 -25.81 -20.78 20.33
N GLY A 306 -26.79 -20.10 19.70
CA GLY A 306 -27.22 -18.75 20.08
C GLY A 306 -26.37 -17.60 19.54
N ASP A 307 -25.38 -17.86 18.65
CA ASP A 307 -24.56 -16.82 18.00
C ASP A 307 -25.01 -16.54 16.55
N ASP A 308 -26.07 -15.74 16.41
CA ASP A 308 -26.54 -15.27 15.10
C ASP A 308 -25.49 -14.44 14.34
N ARG A 309 -24.53 -13.82 15.03
CA ARG A 309 -23.50 -12.98 14.39
C ARG A 309 -22.48 -13.83 13.64
N LEU A 310 -22.19 -15.04 14.11
CA LEU A 310 -21.29 -15.95 13.42
C LEU A 310 -21.85 -16.34 12.05
N TYR A 311 -23.14 -16.62 11.92
CA TYR A 311 -23.75 -16.89 10.61
C TYR A 311 -23.58 -15.71 9.64
N CYS A 312 -23.73 -14.46 10.10
CA CYS A 312 -23.47 -13.28 9.28
C CYS A 312 -22.01 -13.25 8.79
N GLU A 313 -21.07 -13.56 9.68
CA GLU A 313 -19.63 -13.58 9.37
C GLU A 313 -19.28 -14.66 8.34
N LEU A 314 -19.91 -15.84 8.42
CA LEU A 314 -19.72 -16.93 7.44
C LEU A 314 -20.28 -16.55 6.06
N VAL A 315 -21.50 -16.00 6.01
CA VAL A 315 -22.14 -15.54 4.77
C VAL A 315 -21.31 -14.43 4.12
N PHE A 316 -20.85 -13.46 4.92
CA PHE A 316 -19.95 -12.40 4.46
C PHE A 316 -18.66 -12.98 3.86
N SER A 317 -18.03 -13.92 4.55
CA SER A 317 -16.75 -14.52 4.12
C SER A 317 -16.90 -15.33 2.84
N ALA A 318 -18.02 -16.04 2.68
CA ALA A 318 -18.36 -16.76 1.45
C ALA A 318 -18.59 -15.79 0.27
N ALA A 319 -19.29 -14.67 0.52
CA ALA A 319 -19.53 -13.64 -0.48
C ALA A 319 -18.25 -12.93 -0.92
N TYR A 320 -17.38 -12.62 0.03
CA TYR A 320 -16.07 -12.02 -0.23
C TYR A 320 -15.23 -12.88 -1.19
N LYS A 321 -15.26 -14.20 -1.00
CA LYS A 321 -14.53 -15.12 -1.89
C LYS A 321 -15.24 -15.42 -3.22
N GLY A 322 -16.56 -15.28 -3.26
CA GLY A 322 -17.36 -15.69 -4.43
C GLY A 322 -17.74 -17.16 -4.43
N SER A 323 -17.70 -17.83 -3.28
CA SER A 323 -17.84 -19.28 -3.17
C SER A 323 -19.31 -19.71 -3.20
N ILE A 324 -19.85 -19.95 -4.40
CA ILE A 324 -21.26 -20.39 -4.59
C ILE A 324 -21.55 -21.67 -3.78
N GLN A 325 -20.67 -22.66 -3.78
CA GLN A 325 -20.87 -23.93 -3.06
C GLN A 325 -21.00 -23.76 -1.54
N VAL A 326 -20.24 -22.82 -0.96
CA VAL A 326 -20.33 -22.49 0.46
C VAL A 326 -21.61 -21.70 0.73
N MET A 327 -21.95 -20.76 -0.15
CA MET A 327 -23.17 -19.97 -0.05
C MET A 327 -24.43 -20.84 -0.13
N GLU A 328 -24.47 -21.81 -1.05
CA GLU A 328 -25.54 -22.81 -1.16
C GLU A 328 -25.71 -23.59 0.14
N TYR A 329 -24.61 -24.07 0.73
CA TYR A 329 -24.67 -24.79 2.00
C TYR A 329 -25.17 -23.91 3.16
N LEU A 330 -24.72 -22.65 3.26
CA LEU A 330 -25.22 -21.71 4.27
C LEU A 330 -26.70 -21.35 4.05
N PHE A 331 -27.15 -21.28 2.79
CA PHE A 331 -28.55 -21.08 2.43
C PHE A 331 -29.43 -22.27 2.84
N GLU A 332 -28.97 -23.50 2.60
CA GLU A 332 -29.64 -24.74 3.04
C GLU A 332 -29.84 -24.79 4.56
N LEU A 333 -28.92 -24.19 5.32
CA LEU A 333 -29.00 -24.07 6.79
C LEU A 333 -29.94 -22.96 7.28
N GLY A 334 -30.54 -22.17 6.39
CA GLY A 334 -31.53 -21.16 6.72
C GLY A 334 -30.98 -19.77 7.02
N ALA A 335 -29.74 -19.45 6.61
CA ALA A 335 -29.12 -18.12 6.79
C ALA A 335 -29.67 -17.03 5.85
N VAL A 336 -30.94 -17.15 5.42
CA VAL A 336 -31.56 -16.35 4.35
C VAL A 336 -31.57 -14.85 4.67
N ASP A 337 -31.83 -14.51 5.94
CA ASP A 337 -31.92 -13.15 6.47
C ASP A 337 -30.61 -12.35 6.44
N LYS A 338 -29.49 -13.04 6.15
CA LYS A 338 -28.12 -12.49 6.19
C LYS A 338 -27.53 -12.25 4.80
N ILE A 339 -28.31 -12.52 3.75
CA ILE A 339 -27.85 -12.58 2.34
C ILE A 339 -27.87 -11.23 1.63
N CYS A 340 -28.64 -10.26 2.13
CA CYS A 340 -28.68 -8.91 1.55
C CYS A 340 -27.28 -8.27 1.47
N ASP A 341 -26.51 -8.38 2.55
CA ASP A 341 -25.14 -7.84 2.58
C ASP A 341 -24.21 -8.62 1.65
N ALA A 342 -24.45 -9.93 1.51
CA ALA A 342 -23.69 -10.80 0.61
C ALA A 342 -23.74 -10.34 -0.85
N LEU A 343 -24.89 -9.82 -1.31
CA LEU A 343 -25.04 -9.35 -2.69
C LEU A 343 -24.18 -8.12 -2.97
N LEU A 344 -24.21 -7.11 -2.09
CA LEU A 344 -23.34 -5.93 -2.26
C LEU A 344 -21.86 -6.30 -2.19
N HIS A 345 -21.50 -7.22 -1.30
CA HIS A 345 -20.12 -7.72 -1.23
C HIS A 345 -19.69 -8.50 -2.47
N ALA A 346 -20.57 -9.33 -3.04
CA ALA A 346 -20.28 -10.03 -4.29
C ALA A 346 -20.05 -9.05 -5.46
N ILE A 347 -20.78 -7.92 -5.50
CA ILE A 347 -20.54 -6.84 -6.48
C ILE A 347 -19.18 -6.17 -6.28
N ARG A 348 -18.83 -5.85 -5.03
CA ARG A 348 -17.54 -5.24 -4.67
C ARG A 348 -16.35 -6.10 -5.12
N GLU A 349 -16.46 -7.41 -4.96
CA GLU A 349 -15.40 -8.38 -5.25
C GLU A 349 -15.45 -8.99 -6.68
N ASP A 350 -16.36 -8.51 -7.53
CA ASP A 350 -16.51 -8.92 -8.95
C ASP A 350 -17.04 -10.34 -9.21
N HIS A 351 -17.82 -10.91 -8.28
CA HIS A 351 -18.32 -12.28 -8.42
C HIS A 351 -19.65 -12.33 -9.16
N ILE A 352 -19.65 -12.12 -10.48
CA ILE A 352 -20.89 -12.05 -11.29
C ILE A 352 -21.76 -13.30 -11.20
N ASP A 353 -21.17 -14.50 -11.15
CA ASP A 353 -21.92 -15.75 -11.05
C ASP A 353 -22.58 -15.90 -9.67
N LEU A 354 -21.91 -15.46 -8.61
CA LEU A 354 -22.51 -15.38 -7.29
C LEU A 354 -23.62 -14.32 -7.24
N VAL A 355 -23.43 -13.16 -7.88
CA VAL A 355 -24.46 -12.12 -7.99
C VAL A 355 -25.72 -12.65 -8.69
N LYS A 356 -25.57 -13.37 -9.81
CA LYS A 356 -26.68 -14.02 -10.52
C LYS A 356 -27.40 -15.02 -9.61
N TRP A 357 -26.63 -15.90 -8.97
CA TRP A 357 -27.19 -16.87 -8.03
C TRP A 357 -27.93 -16.20 -6.88
N LEU A 358 -27.37 -15.16 -6.27
CA LEU A 358 -27.99 -14.41 -5.19
C LEU A 358 -29.29 -13.74 -5.62
N ILE A 359 -29.33 -13.12 -6.81
CA ILE A 359 -30.54 -12.49 -7.34
C ILE A 359 -31.67 -13.51 -7.55
N ASP A 360 -31.34 -14.73 -7.97
CA ASP A 360 -32.32 -15.80 -8.16
C ASP A 360 -32.85 -16.40 -6.84
N HIS A 361 -32.10 -16.29 -5.74
CA HIS A 361 -32.39 -16.96 -4.47
C HIS A 361 -32.78 -16.01 -3.32
N ILE A 362 -32.60 -14.70 -3.45
CA ILE A 362 -33.04 -13.71 -2.45
C ILE A 362 -34.57 -13.61 -2.46
N PRO A 363 -35.25 -13.76 -1.31
CA PRO A 363 -36.70 -13.62 -1.24
C PRO A 363 -37.14 -12.17 -1.52
N ASP A 364 -38.30 -12.00 -2.14
CA ASP A 364 -38.85 -10.67 -2.50
C ASP A 364 -38.93 -9.69 -1.31
N SER A 365 -39.10 -10.21 -0.08
CA SER A 365 -39.14 -9.41 1.15
C SER A 365 -37.81 -8.76 1.53
N GLU A 366 -36.71 -9.27 0.99
CA GLU A 366 -35.33 -8.86 1.29
C GLU A 366 -34.61 -8.27 0.06
N ARG A 367 -35.36 -7.99 -1.00
CA ARG A 367 -34.80 -7.44 -2.24
C ARG A 367 -34.18 -6.06 -2.01
N ILE A 368 -32.90 -5.93 -2.38
CA ILE A 368 -32.17 -4.66 -2.34
C ILE A 368 -32.71 -3.73 -3.43
N PRO A 369 -32.90 -2.42 -3.15
CA PRO A 369 -33.30 -1.47 -4.18
C PRO A 369 -32.31 -1.43 -5.36
N ASP A 370 -32.83 -1.39 -6.58
CA ASP A 370 -32.01 -1.48 -7.80
C ASP A 370 -30.96 -0.35 -7.89
N TYR A 371 -31.26 0.85 -7.36
CA TYR A 371 -30.28 1.95 -7.34
C TYR A 371 -29.06 1.66 -6.44
N CYS A 372 -29.21 0.92 -5.34
CA CYS A 372 -28.08 0.55 -4.47
C CYS A 372 -27.13 -0.40 -5.20
N VAL A 373 -27.70 -1.38 -5.90
CA VAL A 373 -26.97 -2.37 -6.69
C VAL A 373 -26.21 -1.70 -7.85
N LEU A 374 -26.86 -0.75 -8.55
CA LEU A 374 -26.26 0.02 -9.63
C LEU A 374 -25.17 0.98 -9.13
N ASP A 375 -25.37 1.69 -8.02
CA ASP A 375 -24.39 2.60 -7.45
C ASP A 375 -23.13 1.84 -6.98
N GLU A 376 -23.32 0.69 -6.33
CA GLU A 376 -22.19 -0.14 -5.89
C GLU A 376 -21.41 -0.69 -7.09
N ALA A 377 -22.10 -1.17 -8.12
CA ALA A 377 -21.47 -1.63 -9.35
C ALA A 377 -20.72 -0.49 -10.07
N ALA A 378 -21.27 0.73 -10.07
CA ALA A 378 -20.63 1.89 -10.66
C ALA A 378 -19.35 2.31 -9.91
N ARG A 379 -19.42 2.34 -8.57
CA ARG A 379 -18.29 2.69 -7.71
C ARG A 379 -17.08 1.76 -7.90
N TYR A 380 -17.33 0.47 -8.12
CA TYR A 380 -16.30 -0.56 -8.28
C TYR A 380 -16.02 -0.92 -9.75
N GLY A 381 -16.59 -0.19 -10.71
CA GLY A 381 -16.24 -0.34 -12.13
C GLY A 381 -16.83 -1.59 -12.80
N ARG A 382 -17.90 -2.16 -12.23
CA ARG A 382 -18.51 -3.43 -12.65
C ARG A 382 -19.43 -3.26 -13.85
N LEU A 383 -18.85 -2.92 -15.00
CA LEU A 383 -19.61 -2.64 -16.23
C LEU A 383 -20.46 -3.83 -16.68
N GLU A 384 -19.94 -5.06 -16.61
CA GLU A 384 -20.69 -6.26 -16.97
C GLU A 384 -21.90 -6.48 -16.06
N MET A 385 -21.77 -6.20 -14.76
CA MET A 385 -22.89 -6.26 -13.82
C MET A 385 -23.92 -5.16 -14.10
N LEU A 386 -23.49 -3.93 -14.40
CA LEU A 386 -24.40 -2.84 -14.80
C LEU A 386 -25.22 -3.20 -16.04
N GLN A 387 -24.58 -3.80 -17.05
CA GLN A 387 -25.24 -4.29 -18.26
C GLN A 387 -26.23 -5.43 -17.93
N TYR A 388 -25.80 -6.39 -17.10
CA TYR A 388 -26.67 -7.48 -16.64
C TYR A 388 -27.91 -6.96 -15.91
N PHE A 389 -27.75 -6.02 -14.97
CA PHE A 389 -28.88 -5.43 -14.25
C PHE A 389 -29.83 -4.68 -15.19
N GLN A 390 -29.28 -4.00 -16.21
CA GLN A 390 -30.10 -3.35 -17.24
C GLN A 390 -30.89 -4.37 -18.09
N GLU A 391 -30.29 -5.51 -18.45
CA GLU A 391 -30.97 -6.54 -19.25
C GLU A 391 -32.13 -7.22 -18.49
N GLN A 392 -32.01 -7.34 -17.17
CA GLN A 392 -33.08 -7.88 -16.31
C GLN A 392 -34.23 -6.90 -16.10
N ASP A 393 -33.99 -5.59 -16.25
CA ASP A 393 -35.00 -4.55 -16.08
C ASP A 393 -35.70 -4.21 -17.42
N VAL A 394 -36.66 -5.05 -17.83
CA VAL A 394 -37.48 -4.84 -19.03
C VAL A 394 -38.45 -3.64 -18.88
N SER A 395 -38.39 -2.87 -17.78
CA SER A 395 -39.34 -1.79 -17.46
C SER A 395 -38.76 -0.37 -17.46
N VAL A 396 -37.45 -0.19 -17.58
CA VAL A 396 -36.82 1.13 -17.44
C VAL A 396 -35.97 1.48 -18.66
N VAL A 397 -36.58 2.14 -19.65
CA VAL A 397 -36.24 3.48 -20.24
C VAL A 397 -37.30 3.71 -21.35
N PRO A 398 -38.08 4.82 -21.45
CA PRO A 398 -37.94 6.17 -20.84
C PRO A 398 -39.19 6.65 -20.06
N GLU A 399 -39.00 7.68 -19.21
CA GLU A 399 -39.96 8.26 -18.26
C GLU A 399 -40.27 7.39 -17.04
N PHE A 400 -39.59 7.70 -15.93
CA PHE A 400 -40.00 7.36 -14.56
C PHE A 400 -41.53 7.54 -14.42
N SER A 401 -42.29 6.45 -14.36
CA SER A 401 -43.74 6.54 -14.56
C SER A 401 -44.45 7.19 -13.36
N HIS A 402 -45.26 8.19 -13.72
CA HIS A 402 -46.27 8.95 -12.99
C HIS A 402 -46.61 8.60 -11.52
N SER A 403 -46.34 9.58 -10.65
CA SER A 403 -47.41 10.19 -9.84
C SER A 403 -47.06 11.61 -9.37
N VAL A 404 -46.91 12.54 -10.32
CA VAL A 404 -47.08 13.97 -10.02
C VAL A 404 -48.15 14.54 -10.95
N ARG A 405 -49.29 14.90 -10.35
CA ARG A 405 -50.37 15.64 -11.02
C ARG A 405 -49.79 16.87 -11.72
N ARG A 406 -49.92 16.93 -13.04
CA ARG A 406 -49.68 18.12 -13.86
C ARG A 406 -50.45 19.31 -13.26
N VAL A 407 -49.75 20.23 -12.63
CA VAL A 407 -50.19 21.63 -12.56
C VAL A 407 -49.39 22.37 -13.64
N ARG A 408 -50.10 22.91 -14.61
CA ARG A 408 -49.54 23.80 -15.62
C ARG A 408 -49.09 25.08 -14.93
N SER A 409 -47.80 25.40 -14.96
CA SER A 409 -47.34 26.78 -14.91
C SER A 409 -46.03 26.94 -15.67
N SER A 410 -46.03 27.97 -16.51
CA SER A 410 -44.90 28.51 -17.25
C SER A 410 -43.93 29.21 -16.32
N SER A 411 -42.65 28.84 -16.33
CA SER A 411 -41.48 29.75 -16.32
C SER A 411 -40.18 28.96 -16.12
N ARG A 412 -39.08 29.52 -16.64
CA ARG A 412 -37.72 28.97 -16.60
C ARG A 412 -37.23 28.74 -15.16
N GLU A 413 -37.25 27.49 -14.70
CA GLU A 413 -36.48 27.06 -13.52
C GLU A 413 -35.83 25.70 -13.82
N LYS A 414 -34.50 25.66 -13.73
CA LYS A 414 -33.69 24.43 -13.73
C LYS A 414 -34.04 23.63 -12.48
N HIS A 415 -35.06 22.78 -12.55
CA HIS A 415 -35.36 21.85 -11.46
C HIS A 415 -34.46 20.62 -11.60
N MET A 416 -33.40 20.57 -10.77
CA MET A 416 -32.85 19.30 -10.29
C MET A 416 -34.03 18.50 -9.74
N THR A 417 -34.36 17.38 -10.38
CA THR A 417 -35.37 16.48 -9.84
C THR A 417 -34.67 15.69 -8.73
N GLN A 418 -34.64 16.26 -7.52
CA GLN A 418 -34.16 15.56 -6.34
C GLN A 418 -35.04 14.31 -6.15
N MET A 419 -34.47 13.13 -6.27
CA MET A 419 -35.16 11.91 -5.85
C MET A 419 -35.14 11.88 -4.33
N PHE A 420 -36.25 12.30 -3.71
CA PHE A 420 -36.41 12.25 -2.27
C PHE A 420 -36.65 10.80 -1.86
N VAL A 421 -35.57 10.04 -1.58
CA VAL A 421 -35.68 8.79 -0.84
C VAL A 421 -36.06 9.16 0.59
N PRO A 422 -37.23 8.74 1.10
CA PRO A 422 -37.68 9.12 2.43
C PRO A 422 -36.64 8.71 3.47
N ALA A 423 -36.39 9.55 4.48
CA ALA A 423 -35.60 9.17 5.66
C ALA A 423 -36.22 7.96 6.43
N SER A 424 -37.38 7.47 6.01
CA SER A 424 -38.04 6.25 6.48
C SER A 424 -37.65 4.98 5.74
N ASP A 425 -36.78 5.05 4.72
CA ASP A 425 -36.28 3.85 4.06
C ASP A 425 -35.53 2.97 5.07
N ASN A 426 -36.11 1.81 5.37
CA ASN A 426 -35.56 0.89 6.36
C ASN A 426 -34.20 0.32 5.92
N TYR A 427 -33.93 0.23 4.60
CA TYR A 427 -32.66 -0.28 4.10
C TYR A 427 -31.51 0.68 4.42
N LEU A 428 -31.68 1.98 4.14
CA LEU A 428 -30.68 3.01 4.47
C LEU A 428 -30.48 3.18 5.99
N LYS A 429 -31.50 2.90 6.82
CA LYS A 429 -31.37 2.92 8.29
C LYS A 429 -30.59 1.74 8.84
N VAL A 430 -30.82 0.54 8.33
CA VAL A 430 -30.19 -0.69 8.82
C VAL A 430 -28.76 -0.81 8.29
N HIS A 431 -28.51 -0.38 7.04
CA HIS A 431 -27.23 -0.55 6.35
C HIS A 431 -26.45 0.78 6.18
N ALA A 432 -26.66 1.76 7.06
CA ALA A 432 -25.99 3.08 7.04
C ALA A 432 -24.45 3.00 7.05
N THR A 433 -23.88 1.89 7.54
CA THR A 433 -22.44 1.57 7.51
C THR A 433 -21.97 1.00 6.18
N LEU A 434 -22.84 0.35 5.38
CA LEU A 434 -22.51 -0.28 4.10
C LEU A 434 -22.71 0.67 2.92
N CYS A 435 -23.74 1.51 2.96
CA CYS A 435 -23.89 2.68 2.08
C CYS A 435 -23.27 3.87 2.79
N ARG A 436 -21.94 4.07 2.68
CA ARG A 436 -21.20 5.14 3.36
C ARG A 436 -21.97 6.47 3.31
N TYR A 437 -22.47 6.89 4.47
CA TYR A 437 -22.89 8.26 4.82
C TYR A 437 -23.66 9.05 3.77
N ARG A 438 -24.94 8.75 3.54
CA ARG A 438 -25.85 9.73 2.94
C ARG A 438 -27.17 9.80 3.69
N SER A 439 -27.39 10.92 4.38
CA SER A 439 -28.68 11.29 4.96
C SER A 439 -29.70 11.71 3.88
N GLN A 440 -29.23 11.92 2.64
CA GLN A 440 -30.03 12.22 1.43
C GLN A 440 -29.32 11.62 0.21
N TRP A 441 -30.03 10.85 -0.62
CA TRP A 441 -29.51 10.27 -1.86
C TRP A 441 -29.57 11.30 -2.99
N LEU A 442 -28.45 11.53 -3.69
CA LEU A 442 -28.39 12.43 -4.84
C LEU A 442 -28.18 11.61 -6.13
N PRO A 443 -29.05 11.76 -7.13
CA PRO A 443 -29.00 10.96 -8.36
C PRO A 443 -27.68 11.04 -9.17
N THR A 444 -26.80 12.00 -8.88
CA THR A 444 -25.51 12.25 -9.55
C THR A 444 -24.34 11.44 -8.99
N ASP A 445 -24.53 10.75 -7.87
CA ASP A 445 -23.48 10.02 -7.16
C ASP A 445 -22.83 8.84 -7.93
N PRO A 446 -23.52 8.01 -8.74
CA PRO A 446 -22.86 6.87 -9.39
C PRO A 446 -21.79 7.31 -10.40
N MET A 447 -22.00 8.42 -11.11
CA MET A 447 -21.01 8.95 -12.05
C MET A 447 -19.85 9.62 -11.31
N ASP A 448 -20.13 10.30 -10.20
CA ASP A 448 -19.10 10.89 -9.33
C ASP A 448 -18.20 9.79 -8.73
N ASP A 449 -18.80 8.73 -8.18
CA ASP A 449 -18.09 7.58 -7.61
C ASP A 449 -17.29 6.82 -8.68
N ALA A 450 -17.87 6.57 -9.86
CA ALA A 450 -17.15 5.94 -10.97
C ALA A 450 -15.98 6.79 -11.47
N ALA A 451 -16.16 8.11 -11.54
CA ALA A 451 -15.11 9.04 -11.93
C ALA A 451 -13.98 9.11 -10.90
N ALA A 452 -14.34 9.18 -9.61
CA ALA A 452 -13.40 9.19 -8.51
C ALA A 452 -12.52 7.93 -8.48
N ASN A 453 -13.03 6.77 -8.91
CA ASN A 453 -12.28 5.51 -8.97
C ASN A 453 -11.67 5.22 -10.37
N GLY A 454 -11.77 6.16 -11.32
CA GLY A 454 -11.09 6.05 -12.60
C GLY A 454 -11.77 5.12 -13.62
N HIS A 455 -13.02 4.73 -13.37
CA HIS A 455 -13.77 3.80 -14.21
C HIS A 455 -14.37 4.48 -15.44
N LEU A 456 -13.50 4.90 -16.38
CA LEU A 456 -13.88 5.66 -17.58
C LEU A 456 -15.01 4.99 -18.40
N GLU A 457 -14.96 3.67 -18.58
CA GLU A 457 -15.98 2.96 -19.36
C GLU A 457 -17.34 2.95 -18.66
N VAL A 458 -17.35 2.87 -17.32
CA VAL A 458 -18.57 3.04 -16.53
C VAL A 458 -19.07 4.48 -16.61
N VAL A 459 -18.19 5.49 -16.53
CA VAL A 459 -18.58 6.91 -16.70
C VAL A 459 -19.24 7.14 -18.07
N LYS A 460 -18.68 6.60 -19.15
CA LYS A 460 -19.27 6.65 -20.50
C LYS A 460 -20.61 5.93 -20.55
N TRP A 461 -20.69 4.74 -19.96
CA TRP A 461 -21.93 3.96 -19.93
C TRP A 461 -23.03 4.71 -19.18
N LEU A 462 -22.73 5.23 -17.98
CA LEU A 462 -23.65 6.04 -17.18
C LEU A 462 -24.09 7.29 -17.94
N HIS A 463 -23.19 7.95 -18.67
CA HIS A 463 -23.53 9.13 -19.47
C HIS A 463 -24.54 8.86 -20.58
N VAL A 464 -24.50 7.67 -21.19
CA VAL A 464 -25.41 7.29 -22.28
C VAL A 464 -26.74 6.77 -21.73
N HIS A 465 -26.70 6.00 -20.65
CA HIS A 465 -27.86 5.24 -20.14
C HIS A 465 -28.59 5.94 -18.99
N ARG A 466 -28.00 7.01 -18.41
CA ARG A 466 -28.56 7.76 -17.29
C ARG A 466 -28.63 9.25 -17.59
N SER A 467 -29.64 9.92 -17.04
CA SER A 467 -29.96 11.34 -17.32
C SER A 467 -29.62 12.28 -16.16
N GLU A 468 -29.27 11.72 -15.01
CA GLU A 468 -29.02 12.39 -13.73
C GLU A 468 -27.79 13.31 -13.79
N GLY A 469 -26.77 12.90 -14.56
CA GLY A 469 -25.52 13.66 -14.69
C GLY A 469 -24.51 13.38 -13.57
N CYS A 470 -23.64 14.35 -13.33
CA CYS A 470 -22.60 14.32 -12.31
C CYS A 470 -22.56 15.67 -11.57
N THR A 471 -21.75 15.79 -10.52
CA THR A 471 -21.41 17.06 -9.88
C THR A 471 -19.96 17.46 -10.19
N PRO A 472 -19.50 18.66 -9.81
CA PRO A 472 -18.08 19.00 -9.88
C PRO A 472 -17.18 18.01 -9.10
N ALA A 473 -17.73 17.27 -8.13
CA ALA A 473 -16.99 16.25 -7.39
C ALA A 473 -16.45 15.13 -8.29
N ALA A 474 -17.14 14.79 -9.39
CA ALA A 474 -16.65 13.81 -10.36
C ALA A 474 -15.26 14.18 -10.88
N MET A 475 -15.08 15.43 -11.34
CA MET A 475 -13.82 15.90 -11.89
C MET A 475 -12.80 16.21 -10.79
N ASP A 476 -13.23 16.77 -9.66
CA ASP A 476 -12.36 17.05 -8.50
C ASP A 476 -11.71 15.77 -7.96
N CYS A 477 -12.51 14.72 -7.72
CA CYS A 477 -12.02 13.45 -7.20
C CYS A 477 -11.24 12.66 -8.26
N ALA A 478 -11.67 12.68 -9.54
CA ALA A 478 -10.89 12.08 -10.62
C ALA A 478 -9.51 12.74 -10.74
N ALA A 479 -9.42 14.07 -10.61
CA ALA A 479 -8.16 14.79 -10.62
C ALA A 479 -7.30 14.46 -9.39
N ALA A 480 -7.92 14.45 -8.20
CA ALA A 480 -7.24 14.12 -6.95
C ALA A 480 -6.66 12.70 -6.95
N ASN A 481 -7.27 11.76 -7.66
CA ASN A 481 -6.81 10.36 -7.78
C ASN A 481 -6.02 10.09 -9.07
N GLY A 482 -5.68 11.12 -9.85
CA GLY A 482 -4.77 10.98 -10.99
C GLY A 482 -5.40 10.40 -12.26
N HIS A 483 -6.73 10.36 -12.35
CA HIS A 483 -7.46 9.78 -13.47
C HIS A 483 -7.58 10.77 -14.64
N LEU A 484 -6.45 11.13 -15.25
CA LEU A 484 -6.35 12.14 -16.32
C LEU A 484 -7.33 11.90 -17.48
N GLU A 485 -7.51 10.66 -17.91
CA GLU A 485 -8.42 10.34 -19.03
C GLU A 485 -9.89 10.56 -18.66
N VAL A 486 -10.27 10.31 -17.40
CA VAL A 486 -11.62 10.64 -16.89
C VAL A 486 -11.78 12.16 -16.82
N VAL A 487 -10.78 12.89 -16.34
CA VAL A 487 -10.79 14.37 -16.29
C VAL A 487 -10.97 14.97 -17.70
N LYS A 488 -10.18 14.52 -18.68
CA LYS A 488 -10.30 14.93 -20.08
C LYS A 488 -11.68 14.61 -20.64
N TRP A 489 -12.19 13.41 -20.36
CA TRP A 489 -13.48 12.98 -20.88
C TRP A 489 -14.62 13.81 -20.29
N LEU A 490 -14.66 13.97 -18.96
CA LEU A 490 -15.66 14.79 -18.27
C LEU A 490 -15.61 16.23 -18.79
N HIS A 491 -14.42 16.82 -18.96
CA HIS A 491 -14.30 18.19 -19.46
C HIS A 491 -14.86 18.39 -20.86
N ASN A 492 -14.71 17.40 -21.74
CA ASN A 492 -15.19 17.49 -23.12
C ASN A 492 -16.69 17.17 -23.27
N HIS A 493 -17.30 16.48 -22.32
CA HIS A 493 -18.68 15.94 -22.46
C HIS A 493 -19.66 16.45 -21.40
N ARG A 494 -19.18 17.14 -20.36
CA ARG A 494 -19.96 17.65 -19.24
C ARG A 494 -19.72 19.15 -19.05
N LEU A 495 -20.67 19.82 -18.39
CA LEU A 495 -20.65 21.29 -18.22
C LEU A 495 -20.44 21.72 -16.76
N GLU A 496 -20.40 20.76 -15.83
CA GLU A 496 -20.24 21.00 -14.40
C GLU A 496 -18.86 21.55 -14.04
N GLY A 497 -17.82 21.19 -14.79
CA GLY A 497 -16.44 21.61 -14.55
C GLY A 497 -15.83 20.99 -13.29
N CYS A 498 -14.75 21.58 -12.82
CA CYS A 498 -14.06 21.25 -11.56
C CYS A 498 -13.90 22.50 -10.69
N THR A 499 -13.67 22.30 -9.40
CA THR A 499 -13.31 23.37 -8.46
C THR A 499 -11.80 23.48 -8.24
N SER A 500 -11.34 24.44 -7.42
CA SER A 500 -9.94 24.50 -6.96
C SER A 500 -9.47 23.20 -6.26
N LYS A 501 -10.41 22.37 -5.77
CA LYS A 501 -10.10 21.07 -5.15
C LYS A 501 -9.46 20.09 -6.12
N ALA A 502 -9.75 20.17 -7.42
CA ALA A 502 -9.11 19.32 -8.41
C ALA A 502 -7.59 19.48 -8.42
N MET A 503 -7.10 20.72 -8.48
CA MET A 503 -5.66 21.00 -8.48
C MET A 503 -5.03 20.83 -7.09
N ASP A 504 -5.75 21.19 -6.02
CA ASP A 504 -5.28 20.96 -4.63
C ASP A 504 -5.08 19.46 -4.35
N GLY A 505 -6.07 18.62 -4.68
CA GLY A 505 -5.99 17.17 -4.49
C GLY A 505 -4.98 16.51 -5.42
N ALA A 506 -4.92 16.93 -6.69
CA ALA A 506 -3.91 16.43 -7.63
C ALA A 506 -2.49 16.75 -7.14
N ALA A 507 -2.30 17.91 -6.50
CA ALA A 507 -1.03 18.27 -5.89
C ALA A 507 -0.72 17.49 -4.62
N GLU A 508 -1.71 17.32 -3.74
CA GLU A 508 -1.58 16.50 -2.53
C GLU A 508 -1.15 15.06 -2.86
N ASN A 509 -1.61 14.49 -3.97
CA ASN A 509 -1.31 13.11 -4.39
C ASN A 509 -0.26 12.98 -5.51
N GLY A 510 0.39 14.09 -5.91
CA GLY A 510 1.56 14.05 -6.78
C GLY A 510 1.29 13.91 -8.29
N HIS A 511 0.06 14.15 -8.75
CA HIS A 511 -0.39 14.00 -10.14
C HIS A 511 -0.03 15.22 -11.01
N LEU A 512 1.26 15.39 -11.31
CA LEU A 512 1.78 16.53 -12.08
C LEU A 512 1.19 16.65 -13.49
N ASP A 513 0.88 15.52 -14.13
CA ASP A 513 0.26 15.46 -15.46
C ASP A 513 -1.18 16.02 -15.45
N VAL A 514 -1.95 15.70 -14.41
CA VAL A 514 -3.27 16.29 -14.17
C VAL A 514 -3.15 17.78 -13.87
N ILE A 515 -2.23 18.19 -13.01
CA ILE A 515 -2.00 19.62 -12.71
C ILE A 515 -1.64 20.39 -13.97
N TRP A 516 -0.73 19.86 -14.79
CA TRP A 516 -0.34 20.46 -16.06
C TRP A 516 -1.56 20.61 -16.98
N TRP A 517 -2.34 19.54 -17.13
CA TRP A 517 -3.51 19.55 -17.99
C TRP A 517 -4.58 20.54 -17.50
N LEU A 518 -4.88 20.57 -16.19
CA LEU A 518 -5.80 21.51 -15.58
C LEU A 518 -5.32 22.95 -15.75
N TYR A 519 -4.02 23.22 -15.56
CA TYR A 519 -3.45 24.55 -15.74
C TYR A 519 -3.61 25.09 -17.17
N VAL A 520 -3.45 24.22 -18.17
CA VAL A 520 -3.59 24.59 -19.60
C VAL A 520 -5.05 24.76 -20.01
N ASN A 521 -5.98 23.96 -19.46
CA ASN A 521 -7.37 23.89 -19.96
C ASN A 521 -8.43 24.51 -19.03
N HIS A 522 -8.14 24.76 -17.75
CA HIS A 522 -9.12 25.19 -16.76
C HIS A 522 -8.49 26.01 -15.61
N PHE A 523 -8.51 27.35 -15.71
CA PHE A 523 -7.93 28.22 -14.67
C PHE A 523 -8.94 28.59 -13.58
N GLU A 524 -9.34 27.63 -12.75
CA GLU A 524 -9.86 27.96 -11.40
C GLU A 524 -8.73 28.17 -10.38
N GLY A 525 -7.50 27.80 -10.74
CA GLY A 525 -6.32 27.91 -9.90
C GLY A 525 -6.27 26.83 -8.81
N CYS A 526 -5.34 27.01 -7.89
CA CYS A 526 -5.22 26.19 -6.69
C CYS A 526 -5.16 27.10 -5.45
N THR A 527 -5.37 26.52 -4.28
CA THR A 527 -5.18 27.20 -3.00
C THR A 527 -3.78 26.91 -2.43
N GLN A 528 -3.47 27.44 -1.25
CA GLN A 528 -2.23 27.10 -0.53
C GLN A 528 -2.16 25.62 -0.16
N LYS A 529 -3.31 24.92 -0.09
CA LYS A 529 -3.36 23.49 0.18
C LYS A 529 -2.61 22.66 -0.85
N ALA A 530 -2.55 23.10 -2.10
CA ALA A 530 -1.80 22.40 -3.14
C ALA A 530 -0.31 22.27 -2.79
N ILE A 531 0.34 23.37 -2.40
CA ILE A 531 1.77 23.35 -2.06
C ILE A 531 2.02 22.68 -0.71
N GLU A 532 1.15 22.90 0.28
CA GLU A 532 1.27 22.29 1.61
C GLU A 532 1.08 20.76 1.54
N GLY A 533 0.03 20.29 0.86
CA GLY A 533 -0.22 18.87 0.65
C GLY A 533 0.88 18.19 -0.17
N ALA A 534 1.35 18.83 -1.25
CA ALA A 534 2.47 18.30 -2.05
C ALA A 534 3.75 18.15 -1.21
N LEU A 535 4.06 19.11 -0.33
CA LEU A 535 5.22 19.05 0.55
C LEU A 535 5.05 18.01 1.67
N SER A 536 3.86 17.95 2.29
CA SER A 536 3.53 16.97 3.34
C SER A 536 3.61 15.52 2.86
N ASN A 537 3.35 15.25 1.58
CA ASN A 537 3.47 13.93 0.96
C ASN A 537 4.76 13.72 0.15
N GLY A 538 5.73 14.65 0.19
CA GLY A 538 7.03 14.48 -0.47
C GLY A 538 7.04 14.65 -2.00
N HIS A 539 6.00 15.22 -2.59
CA HIS A 539 5.88 15.46 -4.02
C HIS A 539 6.66 16.71 -4.47
N LEU A 540 8.00 16.62 -4.45
CA LEU A 540 8.91 17.73 -4.78
C LEU A 540 8.80 18.20 -6.23
N ARG A 541 8.50 17.30 -7.17
CA ARG A 541 8.27 17.66 -8.58
C ARG A 541 7.09 18.61 -8.73
N VAL A 542 5.97 18.26 -8.09
CA VAL A 542 4.78 19.11 -8.02
C VAL A 542 5.09 20.42 -7.30
N SER A 543 5.78 20.35 -6.16
CA SER A 543 6.14 21.54 -5.38
C SER A 543 7.01 22.53 -6.17
N ALA A 544 8.04 22.04 -6.85
CA ALA A 544 8.89 22.85 -7.74
C ALA A 544 8.11 23.44 -8.92
N TRP A 545 7.17 22.67 -9.49
CA TRP A 545 6.31 23.14 -10.56
C TRP A 545 5.36 24.25 -10.08
N LEU A 546 4.69 24.06 -8.94
CA LEU A 546 3.79 25.05 -8.34
C LEU A 546 4.55 26.35 -8.04
N LEU A 547 5.75 26.29 -7.46
CA LEU A 547 6.54 27.50 -7.17
C LEU A 547 7.04 28.24 -8.42
N SER A 548 7.26 27.53 -9.52
CA SER A 548 7.71 28.15 -10.77
C SER A 548 6.57 28.77 -11.58
N HIS A 549 5.34 28.28 -11.43
CA HIS A 549 4.20 28.71 -12.23
C HIS A 549 3.17 29.54 -11.44
N LEU A 550 3.17 29.50 -10.10
CA LEU A 550 2.17 30.17 -9.25
C LEU A 550 2.84 31.03 -8.14
N PRO A 551 2.77 32.38 -8.23
CA PRO A 551 3.48 33.28 -7.30
C PRO A 551 2.88 33.37 -5.89
N PHE A 552 1.67 32.86 -5.65
CA PHE A 552 1.00 32.89 -4.34
C PHE A 552 1.25 31.64 -3.47
N GLY A 553 2.03 30.66 -3.96
CA GLY A 553 2.25 29.37 -3.30
C GLY A 553 3.27 29.35 -2.16
N ARG A 554 3.38 30.41 -1.35
CA ARG A 554 4.16 30.31 -0.11
C ARG A 554 3.32 29.53 0.92
N PRO A 555 3.82 28.40 1.46
CA PRO A 555 3.09 27.65 2.48
C PRO A 555 2.98 28.51 3.76
N LEU A 556 1.83 28.46 4.42
CA LEU A 556 1.63 29.08 5.73
C LEU A 556 2.08 28.14 6.85
N SER A 557 1.79 26.84 6.67
CA SER A 557 2.23 25.77 7.57
C SER A 557 2.43 24.48 6.77
N VAL A 558 3.62 23.90 6.85
CA VAL A 558 3.85 22.55 6.34
C VAL A 558 3.80 21.60 7.51
N GLU A 559 3.01 20.56 7.38
CA GLU A 559 2.66 19.67 8.47
C GLU A 559 3.12 18.26 8.06
N LEU A 560 4.27 17.80 8.56
CA LEU A 560 4.97 16.58 8.09
C LEU A 560 4.46 15.28 8.73
N TRP A 561 3.16 15.19 9.06
CA TRP A 561 2.61 14.05 9.82
C TRP A 561 2.74 12.69 9.14
N ARG A 562 2.87 12.68 7.81
CA ARG A 562 2.85 11.45 7.00
C ARG A 562 4.24 10.83 6.75
N ARG A 563 5.33 11.38 7.32
CA ARG A 563 6.72 10.88 7.19
C ARG A 563 7.07 10.46 5.73
N PRO A 564 7.22 11.41 4.79
CA PRO A 564 7.56 11.05 3.40
C PRO A 564 8.91 10.32 3.31
N ASP A 565 9.03 9.35 2.41
CA ASP A 565 10.26 8.56 2.22
C ASP A 565 11.49 9.43 1.89
N ASN A 566 11.27 10.55 1.18
CA ASN A 566 12.28 11.55 0.84
C ASN A 566 12.29 12.75 1.81
N LEU A 567 12.05 12.50 3.10
CA LEU A 567 11.96 13.54 4.13
C LEU A 567 13.16 14.49 4.13
N PHE A 568 14.38 13.98 3.96
CA PHE A 568 15.55 14.84 3.96
C PHE A 568 15.54 15.80 2.76
N GLU A 569 15.18 15.32 1.57
CA GLU A 569 15.02 16.19 0.40
C GLU A 569 13.90 17.21 0.58
N VAL A 570 12.80 16.86 1.23
CA VAL A 570 11.73 17.82 1.60
C VAL A 570 12.26 18.89 2.53
N LEU A 571 12.99 18.52 3.58
CA LEU A 571 13.59 19.49 4.50
C LEU A 571 14.62 20.39 3.81
N LEU A 572 15.44 19.85 2.91
CA LEU A 572 16.38 20.63 2.09
C LEU A 572 15.65 21.57 1.13
N PHE A 573 14.52 21.15 0.56
CA PHE A 573 13.67 21.96 -0.31
C PHE A 573 13.09 23.14 0.47
N LEU A 574 12.52 22.88 1.65
CA LEU A 574 11.97 23.90 2.52
C LEU A 574 13.04 24.87 2.99
N TYR A 575 14.21 24.36 3.40
CA TYR A 575 15.36 25.17 3.80
C TYR A 575 15.80 26.12 2.69
N ARG A 576 15.87 25.63 1.44
CA ARG A 576 16.28 26.45 0.31
C ARG A 576 15.26 27.52 -0.08
N HIS A 577 13.98 27.17 -0.12
CA HIS A 577 12.93 28.03 -0.68
C HIS A 577 12.23 28.90 0.37
N PHE A 578 12.22 28.48 1.63
CA PHE A 578 11.42 29.07 2.70
C PHE A 578 12.20 29.23 4.01
N SER A 579 13.51 29.47 3.96
CA SER A 579 14.38 29.61 5.14
C SER A 579 13.84 30.52 6.26
N ASN A 580 13.05 31.54 5.91
CA ASN A 580 12.47 32.51 6.85
C ASN A 580 11.09 32.12 7.39
N SER A 581 10.51 31.01 6.93
CA SER A 581 9.15 30.54 7.26
C SER A 581 9.14 29.17 7.92
N LEU A 582 10.30 28.57 8.17
CA LEU A 582 10.42 27.33 8.94
C LEU A 582 10.07 27.61 10.40
N SER A 583 8.87 27.23 10.83
CA SER A 583 8.46 27.33 12.22
C SER A 583 9.25 26.34 13.09
N LEU A 584 9.48 26.70 14.36
CA LEU A 584 10.04 25.79 15.37
C LEU A 584 9.22 24.48 15.47
N SER A 585 7.90 24.56 15.25
CA SER A 585 7.01 23.39 15.21
C SER A 585 7.33 22.38 14.10
N LEU A 586 7.93 22.82 12.97
CA LEU A 586 8.37 21.92 11.91
C LEU A 586 9.61 21.10 12.31
N VAL A 587 10.38 21.57 13.31
CA VAL A 587 11.61 20.91 13.78
C VAL A 587 11.31 19.98 14.97
N GLU A 588 10.37 20.35 15.84
CA GLU A 588 9.97 19.55 17.00
C GLU A 588 9.24 18.25 16.63
N TYR A 589 8.41 18.28 15.57
CA TYR A 589 7.64 17.10 15.15
C TYR A 589 8.51 15.97 14.55
N PRO A 590 9.47 16.24 13.63
CA PRO A 590 10.44 15.26 13.19
C PRO A 590 11.34 14.73 14.32
N LYS A 591 11.62 15.52 15.39
CA LYS A 591 12.40 15.05 16.54
C LYS A 591 11.72 13.85 17.21
N GLY A 592 10.43 13.90 17.53
CA GLY A 592 9.73 12.77 18.14
C GLY A 592 9.60 11.53 17.23
N ILE A 593 9.65 11.74 15.92
CA ILE A 593 9.49 10.71 14.89
C ILE A 593 10.79 10.00 14.55
N LEU A 594 11.86 10.77 14.38
CA LEU A 594 13.17 10.29 13.97
C LEU A 594 13.95 9.69 15.15
N LEU A 595 13.52 9.97 16.38
CA LEU A 595 14.08 9.42 17.61
C LEU A 595 13.29 8.19 18.13
N ASP A 596 12.33 7.69 17.37
CA ASP A 596 11.63 6.46 17.72
C ASP A 596 12.61 5.27 17.67
N SER A 597 12.45 4.32 18.58
CA SER A 597 13.22 3.08 18.67
C SER A 597 13.17 2.21 17.39
N SER A 598 12.16 2.41 16.54
CA SER A 598 12.01 1.72 15.25
C SER A 598 12.54 2.52 14.05
N SER A 599 13.26 3.62 14.29
CA SER A 599 13.77 4.48 13.23
C SER A 599 15.00 3.87 12.53
N LYS A 600 15.11 4.07 11.22
CA LYS A 600 16.32 3.69 10.46
C LYS A 600 17.53 4.42 11.03
N SER A 601 18.66 3.74 11.09
CA SER A 601 19.94 4.33 11.49
C SER A 601 20.35 5.52 10.60
N SER A 602 19.87 5.61 9.35
CA SER A 602 20.10 6.76 8.48
C SER A 602 19.45 8.05 9.00
N HIS A 603 18.33 7.96 9.75
CA HIS A 603 17.59 9.10 10.29
C HIS A 603 18.42 9.96 11.25
N LYS A 604 19.42 9.37 11.93
CA LYS A 604 20.36 10.13 12.78
C LYS A 604 21.07 11.24 12.02
N HIS A 605 21.29 11.07 10.71
CA HIS A 605 21.91 12.09 9.87
C HIS A 605 20.99 13.28 9.65
N ILE A 606 19.67 13.05 9.55
CA ILE A 606 18.65 14.10 9.45
C ILE A 606 18.58 14.87 10.78
N VAL A 607 18.53 14.16 11.91
CA VAL A 607 18.50 14.77 13.25
C VAL A 607 19.74 15.63 13.49
N ALA A 608 20.93 15.10 13.20
CA ALA A 608 22.18 15.84 13.35
C ALA A 608 22.23 17.08 12.44
N TRP A 609 21.67 17.02 11.24
CA TRP A 609 21.55 18.18 10.36
C TRP A 609 20.61 19.24 10.94
N LEU A 610 19.44 18.83 11.45
CA LEU A 610 18.48 19.73 12.08
C LEU A 610 19.06 20.42 13.32
N GLN A 611 19.84 19.72 14.14
CA GLN A 611 20.53 20.29 15.32
C GLN A 611 21.52 21.40 14.93
N VAL A 612 22.27 21.20 13.84
CA VAL A 612 23.26 22.17 13.35
C VAL A 612 22.58 23.42 12.77
N GLU A 613 21.53 23.25 11.97
CA GLU A 613 20.86 24.37 11.30
C GLU A 613 19.84 25.10 12.19
N PHE A 614 19.27 24.43 13.20
CA PHE A 614 18.23 24.97 14.09
C PHE A 614 18.55 24.79 15.58
N PRO A 615 19.69 25.29 16.09
CA PRO A 615 20.16 25.01 17.45
C PRO A 615 19.21 25.49 18.56
N VAL A 616 18.42 26.54 18.31
CA VAL A 616 17.44 27.08 19.29
C VAL A 616 16.30 26.10 19.56
N ALA A 617 15.96 25.23 18.60
CA ALA A 617 14.89 24.23 18.73
C ALA A 617 15.29 23.03 19.60
N PHE A 618 16.59 22.75 19.75
CA PHE A 618 17.10 21.55 20.42
C PHE A 618 17.61 21.80 21.84
N GLY A 619 17.64 23.06 22.30
CA GLY A 619 18.16 23.43 23.62
C GLY A 619 19.69 23.37 23.68
N ALA A 620 20.32 24.37 24.29
CA ALA A 620 21.76 24.36 24.51
C ALA A 620 22.11 23.35 25.62
N GLY A 621 22.38 22.09 25.30
CA GLY A 621 22.97 21.13 26.25
C GLY A 621 22.60 19.65 26.16
N GLU A 622 21.80 19.19 25.19
CA GLU A 622 21.58 17.74 25.01
C GLU A 622 22.68 17.12 24.14
N ASP A 623 23.90 17.03 24.70
CA ASP A 623 24.91 16.06 24.26
C ASP A 623 24.46 14.65 24.75
N GLU A 624 23.36 14.12 24.20
CA GLU A 624 23.07 12.69 24.36
C GLU A 624 23.93 11.93 23.35
N GLU A 625 24.90 11.17 23.87
CA GLU A 625 25.75 10.25 23.11
C GLU A 625 24.88 9.24 22.36
N TRP A 626 24.98 9.24 21.01
CA TRP A 626 24.37 8.28 20.08
C TRP A 626 25.35 7.17 19.69
#